data_AF-A0A0W4ZK36-F1
#
_entry.id   AF-A0A0W4ZK36-F1
#
_cell.length_a   1.000
_cell.length_b   1.000
_cell.length_c   1.000
_cell.angle_alpha   90.00
_cell.angle_beta   90.00
_cell.angle_gamma   90.00
#
_symmetry.space_group_name_H-M   'P 1'
#
loop_
_entity.id
_entity.type
_entity.pdbx_description
1 polymer ?
#
loop_
_entity_poly.entity_id
_entity_poly.type
_entity_poly.pdbx_seq_one_letter_code
_entity_poly.pdbx_strand_id
1 'polypeptide(L)'
;MRFGVFGIGSTQYPRCGWACMRAGSRAQVQLVGEEAGAAAGATRCTCTLCPRRGGRAERRGVGVWAALERWSEGLWAALEAAHPLPPGLERLSEDELLPASFSVAVSVAAGGPGVEVPIRVRGRVRARVLRNARITAEEHWQEVRHVVLGVDGAVEYRPGDRVVLYPKNPEREVSVLLECMGWAGIADAPLSIISRERQGEWGVWGEGGEGRTTLRHLFTEVLDFMSVPRRTFFEFLAHFTENRAFAEKMRHFCTQEGQEDMYSYAGWPRRTILEVIQDFWPVNVPLDYIFDVFPVMRGRKFSIASSWRVNPGRIDLCVAIVKYKTVLRGFRYGVCTRWVSVLSEGMEIGIDVLPGVLRKTGSPMVPIVLVGPGTGVSPLRSLIQERIFEGSKDNVLFFGCRSKDKDFLFRDEWMGYCSSGNLILLTAFSRDQDEKKYVQHIMEEHSKIVYDYLYNKQGILYLSGNSRFMPEVVKQAFLNILMKEGNFTFEQSKACLLAMEKGGRYMQETWS
;
A
#
# COMPACT_ATOMS: atom_id res chain seq x y z
N MET A 1 -28.43 18.60 -5.75
CA MET A 1 -27.05 18.41 -5.24
C MET A 1 -26.08 18.77 -6.36
N ARG A 2 -25.12 19.67 -6.12
CA ARG A 2 -24.05 19.99 -7.09
C ARG A 2 -22.78 19.27 -6.67
N PHE A 3 -22.09 18.60 -7.59
CA PHE A 3 -20.90 17.81 -7.29
C PHE A 3 -20.00 17.69 -8.52
N GLY A 4 -18.69 17.56 -8.29
CA GLY A 4 -17.70 17.22 -9.31
C GLY A 4 -17.01 15.90 -8.94
N VAL A 5 -16.58 15.12 -9.93
CA VAL A 5 -15.91 13.83 -9.70
C VAL A 5 -14.64 13.73 -10.54
N PHE A 6 -13.50 13.58 -9.85
CA PHE A 6 -12.23 13.18 -10.46
C PHE A 6 -11.91 11.74 -10.09
N GLY A 7 -11.82 10.87 -11.09
CA GLY A 7 -11.54 9.44 -10.89
C GLY A 7 -10.05 9.12 -10.93
N ILE A 8 -9.54 8.46 -9.88
CA ILE A 8 -8.22 7.82 -9.87
C ILE A 8 -8.40 6.31 -10.04
N GLY A 9 -7.77 5.72 -11.05
CA GLY A 9 -7.75 4.27 -11.27
C GLY A 9 -6.47 3.83 -11.95
N SER A 10 -6.20 2.52 -12.03
CA SER A 10 -5.06 1.97 -12.78
C SER A 10 -5.49 0.95 -13.84
N THR A 11 -4.89 1.03 -15.03
CA THR A 11 -5.10 0.09 -16.14
C THR A 11 -4.71 -1.35 -15.81
N GLN A 12 -3.90 -1.56 -14.77
CA GLN A 12 -3.55 -2.91 -14.31
C GLN A 12 -4.75 -3.67 -13.72
N TYR A 13 -5.84 -2.97 -13.42
CA TYR A 13 -7.06 -3.57 -12.89
C TYR A 13 -8.18 -3.51 -13.94
N PRO A 14 -8.91 -4.62 -14.17
CA PRO A 14 -10.00 -4.68 -15.16
C PRO A 14 -11.12 -3.65 -14.93
N ARG A 15 -11.28 -3.17 -13.69
CA ARG A 15 -12.29 -2.17 -13.29
C ARG A 15 -11.69 -0.79 -13.03
N CYS A 16 -10.75 -0.36 -13.87
CA CYS A 16 -10.16 0.97 -13.78
C CYS A 16 -11.23 2.07 -13.85
N GLY A 17 -11.21 3.02 -12.91
CA GLY A 17 -12.15 4.15 -12.90
C GLY A 17 -13.61 3.78 -12.59
N TRP A 18 -13.93 2.52 -12.29
CA TRP A 18 -15.30 2.04 -12.13
C TRP A 18 -16.09 2.75 -11.03
N ALA A 19 -15.43 3.09 -9.91
CA ALA A 19 -16.06 3.85 -8.83
C ALA A 19 -16.51 5.24 -9.29
N CYS A 20 -15.65 5.95 -10.03
CA CYS A 20 -15.98 7.26 -10.62
C CYS A 20 -17.11 7.13 -11.65
N MET A 21 -17.06 6.12 -12.52
CA MET A 21 -18.11 5.88 -13.51
C MET A 21 -19.46 5.61 -12.82
N ARG A 22 -19.47 4.81 -11.75
CA ARG A 22 -20.69 4.50 -11.01
C ARG A 22 -21.24 5.70 -10.23
N ALA A 23 -20.36 6.50 -9.62
CA ALA A 23 -20.73 7.72 -8.91
C ALA A 23 -21.32 8.75 -9.87
N GLY A 24 -20.65 9.00 -11.00
CA GLY A 24 -21.14 9.91 -12.05
C GLY A 24 -22.47 9.45 -12.65
N SER A 25 -22.59 8.17 -13.03
CA SER A 25 -23.83 7.64 -13.61
C SER A 25 -24.99 7.63 -12.60
N ARG A 26 -24.77 7.28 -11.32
CA ARG A 26 -25.84 7.30 -10.31
C ARG A 26 -26.34 8.72 -10.04
N ALA A 27 -25.42 9.68 -9.94
CA ALA A 27 -25.80 11.05 -9.63
C ALA A 27 -26.40 11.78 -10.84
N GLN A 28 -26.02 11.42 -12.07
CA GLN A 28 -26.70 11.88 -13.30
C GLN A 28 -28.12 11.30 -13.41
N VAL A 29 -28.31 10.01 -13.07
CA VAL A 29 -29.63 9.35 -13.04
C VAL A 29 -30.53 9.86 -11.90
N GLN A 30 -29.96 10.31 -10.79
CA GLN A 30 -30.74 10.87 -9.66
C GLN A 30 -31.20 12.32 -9.87
N LEU A 31 -30.63 13.06 -10.83
CA LEU A 31 -30.84 14.51 -10.93
C LEU A 31 -31.53 15.00 -12.20
N VAL A 32 -31.73 14.18 -13.24
CA VAL A 32 -32.29 14.67 -14.52
C VAL A 32 -33.17 13.62 -15.20
N GLY A 33 -34.49 13.85 -15.20
CA GLY A 33 -35.33 13.53 -16.34
C GLY A 33 -34.81 14.33 -17.53
N GLU A 34 -34.61 13.65 -18.65
CA GLU A 34 -33.92 14.09 -19.87
C GLU A 34 -34.25 15.54 -20.23
N GLU A 35 -33.23 16.41 -20.19
CA GLU A 35 -33.00 17.64 -21.00
C GLU A 35 -32.24 18.75 -20.25
N ALA A 36 -32.12 18.73 -18.92
CA ALA A 36 -31.42 19.80 -18.17
C ALA A 36 -29.94 19.51 -17.77
N GLY A 37 -29.43 18.32 -18.06
CA GLY A 37 -28.13 17.84 -17.53
C GLY A 37 -26.87 18.44 -18.17
N ALA A 38 -27.00 19.14 -19.30
CA ALA A 38 -25.87 19.76 -20.00
C ALA A 38 -25.56 21.17 -19.49
N ALA A 39 -26.51 21.85 -18.84
CA ALA A 39 -26.39 23.27 -18.48
C ALA A 39 -25.86 23.54 -17.06
N ALA A 40 -25.63 22.50 -16.25
CA ALA A 40 -25.21 22.64 -14.84
C ALA A 40 -23.99 21.77 -14.49
N GLY A 41 -22.85 22.03 -15.14
CA GLY A 41 -21.51 21.79 -14.55
C GLY A 41 -21.12 20.35 -14.20
N ALA A 42 -21.73 19.32 -14.79
CA ALA A 42 -21.29 17.94 -14.59
C ALA A 42 -20.06 17.61 -15.46
N THR A 43 -18.91 18.18 -15.15
CA THR A 43 -17.65 17.90 -15.87
C THR A 43 -17.08 16.56 -15.41
N ARG A 44 -17.23 15.53 -16.26
CA ARG A 44 -16.70 14.18 -16.03
C ARG A 44 -15.29 14.07 -16.61
N CYS A 45 -14.26 13.95 -15.76
CA CYS A 45 -12.96 13.48 -16.20
C CYS A 45 -12.53 12.24 -15.41
N THR A 46 -12.08 11.24 -16.15
CA THR A 46 -11.48 10.02 -15.62
C THR A 46 -10.02 10.00 -16.01
N CYS A 47 -9.12 10.00 -15.02
CA CYS A 47 -7.69 9.82 -15.27
C CYS A 47 -7.28 8.38 -14.96
N THR A 48 -6.46 7.84 -15.84
CA THR A 48 -6.07 6.43 -15.84
C THR A 48 -4.57 6.34 -15.54
N LEU A 49 -4.19 5.80 -14.38
CA LEU A 49 -2.79 5.44 -14.08
C LEU A 49 -2.37 4.33 -15.04
N CYS A 50 -1.42 4.62 -15.91
CA CYS A 50 -0.68 3.61 -16.65
C CYS A 50 0.68 3.41 -15.96
N PRO A 51 0.91 2.35 -15.18
CA PRO A 51 2.22 2.08 -14.62
C PRO A 51 3.03 1.38 -15.70
N ARG A 52 3.74 2.14 -16.53
CA ARG A 52 4.76 1.61 -17.45
C ARG A 52 6.12 2.23 -17.11
N ARG A 53 7.13 1.39 -16.88
CA ARG A 53 8.53 1.80 -16.87
C ARG A 53 9.33 0.85 -17.77
N GLY A 54 10.13 1.42 -18.67
CA GLY A 54 11.22 0.74 -19.37
C GLY A 54 11.30 1.09 -20.86
N GLY A 55 12.05 2.15 -21.21
CA GLY A 55 12.38 2.50 -22.59
C GLY A 55 12.51 4.02 -22.78
N ARG A 56 13.63 4.49 -23.35
CA ARG A 56 13.87 5.92 -23.65
C ARG A 56 12.93 6.49 -24.73
N ALA A 57 12.11 5.65 -25.37
CA ALA A 57 11.23 6.04 -26.46
C ALA A 57 9.81 5.49 -26.25
N GLU A 58 9.02 6.14 -25.38
CA GLU A 58 7.53 6.17 -25.42
C GLU A 58 7.02 7.01 -24.23
N ARG A 59 7.11 8.34 -24.35
CA ARG A 59 6.73 9.34 -23.34
C ARG A 59 5.46 10.10 -23.74
N ARG A 60 4.29 9.44 -23.87
CA ARG A 60 3.03 10.12 -24.23
C ARG A 60 1.80 9.69 -23.41
N GLY A 61 2.00 9.37 -22.13
CA GLY A 61 0.89 9.23 -21.17
C GLY A 61 0.85 10.45 -20.25
N VAL A 62 -0.27 11.18 -20.22
CA VAL A 62 -0.44 12.30 -19.27
C VAL A 62 -0.49 11.71 -17.86
N GLY A 63 0.46 12.09 -17.00
CA GLY A 63 0.50 11.66 -15.60
C GLY A 63 -0.76 12.10 -14.83
N VAL A 64 -1.07 11.44 -13.71
CA VAL A 64 -2.26 11.77 -12.89
C VAL A 64 -2.31 13.24 -12.50
N TRP A 65 -1.16 13.85 -12.22
CA TRP A 65 -1.06 15.26 -11.87
C TRP A 65 -1.45 16.19 -13.01
N ALA A 66 -0.90 16.00 -14.20
CA ALA A 66 -1.28 16.79 -15.38
C ALA A 66 -2.73 16.54 -15.83
N ALA A 67 -3.34 15.41 -15.47
CA ALA A 67 -4.78 15.20 -15.67
C ALA A 67 -5.63 15.87 -14.58
N LEU A 68 -5.14 15.93 -13.34
CA LEU A 68 -5.78 16.63 -12.24
C LEU A 68 -5.74 18.15 -12.47
N GLU A 69 -4.59 18.71 -12.86
CA GLU A 69 -4.43 20.13 -13.19
C GLU A 69 -5.44 20.57 -14.25
N ARG A 70 -5.48 19.89 -15.41
CA ARG A 70 -6.45 20.19 -16.47
C ARG A 70 -7.91 20.07 -16.03
N TRP A 71 -8.21 19.09 -15.16
CA TRP A 71 -9.56 18.95 -14.61
C TRP A 71 -9.90 20.07 -13.62
N SER A 72 -8.95 20.44 -12.76
CA SER A 72 -9.08 21.51 -11.77
C SER A 72 -9.22 22.88 -12.45
N GLU A 73 -8.46 23.17 -13.49
CA GLU A 73 -8.62 24.38 -14.31
C GLU A 73 -10.03 24.48 -14.91
N GLY A 74 -10.51 23.39 -15.52
CA GLY A 74 -11.86 23.33 -16.07
C GLY A 74 -12.95 23.46 -15.01
N LEU A 75 -12.73 22.88 -13.82
CA LEU A 75 -13.64 23.04 -12.69
C LEU A 75 -13.69 24.49 -12.20
N TRP A 76 -12.54 25.13 -11.99
CA TRP A 76 -12.47 26.52 -11.53
C TRP A 76 -13.09 27.48 -12.53
N ALA A 77 -12.82 27.33 -13.82
CA ALA A 77 -13.45 28.15 -14.86
C ALA A 77 -14.98 28.00 -14.87
N ALA A 78 -15.49 26.77 -14.69
CA ALA A 78 -16.92 26.53 -14.61
C ALA A 78 -17.54 27.11 -13.32
N LEU A 79 -16.83 27.05 -12.20
CA LEU A 79 -17.27 27.63 -10.94
C LEU A 79 -17.27 29.15 -10.99
N GLU A 80 -16.24 29.79 -11.54
CA GLU A 80 -16.18 31.25 -11.72
C GLU A 80 -17.31 31.75 -12.62
N ALA A 81 -17.63 31.03 -13.70
CA ALA A 81 -18.75 31.36 -14.58
C ALA A 81 -20.12 31.23 -13.90
N ALA A 82 -20.30 30.19 -13.06
CA ALA A 82 -21.56 29.94 -12.36
C ALA A 82 -21.71 30.76 -11.06
N HIS A 83 -20.59 31.13 -10.44
CA HIS A 83 -20.47 31.76 -9.13
C HIS A 83 -19.31 32.77 -9.16
N PRO A 84 -19.51 33.95 -9.76
CA PRO A 84 -18.48 34.98 -9.78
C PRO A 84 -18.13 35.43 -8.36
N LEU A 85 -16.88 35.85 -8.17
CA LEU A 85 -16.40 36.35 -6.88
C LEU A 85 -17.23 37.57 -6.44
N PRO A 86 -17.61 37.66 -5.15
CA PRO A 86 -18.23 38.85 -4.60
C PRO A 86 -17.37 40.11 -4.82
N PRO A 87 -17.98 41.30 -4.94
CA PRO A 87 -17.24 42.55 -5.06
C PRO A 87 -16.25 42.73 -3.90
N GLY A 88 -15.00 43.08 -4.23
CA GLY A 88 -13.93 43.29 -3.25
C GLY A 88 -13.13 42.06 -2.87
N LEU A 89 -13.43 40.89 -3.44
CA LEU A 89 -12.59 39.69 -3.32
C LEU A 89 -11.82 39.44 -4.63
N GLU A 90 -10.52 39.23 -4.51
CA GLU A 90 -9.65 38.86 -5.61
C GLU A 90 -9.22 37.40 -5.48
N ARG A 91 -8.83 36.79 -6.60
CA ARG A 91 -8.28 35.44 -6.61
C ARG A 91 -6.90 35.48 -5.95
N LEU A 92 -6.72 34.62 -4.94
CA LEU A 92 -5.40 34.43 -4.31
C LEU A 92 -4.37 34.02 -5.36
N SER A 93 -3.16 34.56 -5.24
CA SER A 93 -2.05 34.17 -6.12
C SER A 93 -1.68 32.71 -5.87
N GLU A 94 -1.24 32.00 -6.91
CA GLU A 94 -0.69 30.64 -6.76
C GLU A 94 0.62 30.63 -5.95
N ASP A 95 1.30 31.78 -5.86
CA ASP A 95 2.51 31.99 -5.06
C ASP A 95 2.21 32.54 -3.65
N GLU A 96 0.95 32.58 -3.23
CA GLU A 96 0.59 33.06 -1.88
C GLU A 96 0.68 31.92 -0.86
N LEU A 97 1.43 32.14 0.23
CA LEU A 97 1.51 31.18 1.32
C LEU A 97 0.20 31.17 2.10
N LEU A 98 -0.57 30.09 1.96
CA LEU A 98 -1.80 29.90 2.72
C LEU A 98 -1.52 29.74 4.22
N PRO A 99 -2.46 30.12 5.11
CA PRO A 99 -2.34 29.88 6.54
C PRO A 99 -2.13 28.39 6.84
N ALA A 100 -1.27 28.09 7.79
CA ALA A 100 -1.01 26.71 8.24
C ALA A 100 -2.29 26.01 8.72
N SER A 101 -2.41 24.70 8.45
CA SER A 101 -3.57 23.91 8.90
C SER A 101 -3.57 23.64 10.41
N PHE A 102 -2.43 23.89 11.09
CA PHE A 102 -2.25 23.66 12.53
C PHE A 102 -1.68 24.90 13.24
N SER A 103 -1.89 24.95 14.54
CA SER A 103 -1.10 25.80 15.44
C SER A 103 -0.30 24.88 16.36
N VAL A 104 1.02 25.10 16.42
CA VAL A 104 1.96 24.28 17.18
C VAL A 104 2.75 25.20 18.10
N ALA A 105 2.55 25.04 19.41
CA ALA A 105 3.25 25.81 20.42
C ALA A 105 4.11 24.90 21.31
N VAL A 106 5.32 25.36 21.62
CA VAL A 106 6.18 24.71 22.61
C VAL A 106 5.71 25.13 23.99
N SER A 107 5.30 24.17 24.81
CA SER A 107 4.92 24.44 26.19
C SER A 107 6.17 24.55 27.07
N VAL A 108 6.33 25.70 27.72
CA VAL A 108 7.47 25.97 28.63
C VAL A 108 7.15 25.55 30.07
N ALA A 109 6.13 24.72 30.30
CA ALA A 109 5.72 24.34 31.66
C ALA A 109 6.82 23.49 32.34
N ALA A 110 7.40 24.07 33.38
CA ALA A 110 8.42 23.45 34.23
C ALA A 110 7.89 22.19 34.94
N GLY A 111 8.63 21.09 34.84
CA GLY A 111 8.62 19.99 35.81
C GLY A 111 7.27 19.31 36.09
N GLY A 112 6.94 18.29 35.29
CA GLY A 112 5.96 17.26 35.65
C GLY A 112 6.39 15.90 35.07
N PRO A 113 6.20 14.78 35.79
CA PRO A 113 6.70 13.48 35.37
C PRO A 113 5.99 13.02 34.09
N GLY A 114 6.79 12.51 33.14
CA GLY A 114 6.39 11.71 31.98
C GLY A 114 5.10 12.11 31.30
N VAL A 115 5.18 12.94 30.26
CA VAL A 115 4.03 13.19 29.37
C VAL A 115 3.53 11.83 28.85
N GLU A 116 2.44 11.31 29.38
CA GLU A 116 1.65 10.30 28.69
C GLU A 116 1.08 10.99 27.46
N VAL A 117 1.74 10.80 26.32
CA VAL A 117 1.39 11.35 25.00
C VAL A 117 0.26 10.50 24.45
N PRO A 118 -1.04 10.84 24.58
CA PRO A 118 -2.10 10.02 24.01
C PRO A 118 -2.36 10.58 22.61
N ILE A 119 -1.38 10.43 21.71
CA ILE A 119 -1.67 10.46 20.29
C ILE A 119 -2.39 9.13 20.02
N ARG A 120 -3.72 9.13 20.20
CA ARG A 120 -4.60 7.95 20.03
C ARG A 120 -4.72 7.62 18.55
N VAL A 121 -3.69 7.05 17.95
CA VAL A 121 -3.61 7.13 16.49
C VAL A 121 -3.71 5.80 15.82
N ARG A 122 -2.93 4.81 16.22
CA ARG A 122 -2.74 3.61 15.40
C ARG A 122 -2.35 2.45 16.28
N GLY A 123 -2.82 1.25 15.94
CA GLY A 123 -2.44 0.03 16.66
C GLY A 123 -3.33 -0.27 17.87
N ARG A 124 -4.63 -0.45 17.63
CA ARG A 124 -5.64 -0.73 18.67
C ARG A 124 -5.39 -2.04 19.41
N VAL A 125 -4.66 -2.96 18.80
CA VAL A 125 -4.26 -4.22 19.40
C VAL A 125 -2.79 -4.13 19.79
N ARG A 126 -2.50 -4.38 21.07
CA ARG A 126 -1.12 -4.58 21.54
C ARG A 126 -0.67 -5.98 21.15
N ALA A 127 0.52 -6.06 20.56
CA ALA A 127 1.13 -7.32 20.15
C ALA A 127 2.57 -7.40 20.63
N ARG A 128 2.98 -8.57 21.13
CA ARG A 128 4.35 -8.86 21.54
C ARG A 128 5.07 -9.64 20.45
N VAL A 129 6.28 -9.24 20.09
CA VAL A 129 7.09 -10.01 19.12
C VAL A 129 7.56 -11.29 19.80
N LEU A 130 7.05 -12.44 19.35
CA LEU A 130 7.44 -13.76 19.86
C LEU A 130 8.59 -14.37 19.06
N ARG A 131 8.69 -14.04 17.76
CA ARG A 131 9.76 -14.51 16.88
C ARG A 131 9.97 -13.55 15.73
N ASN A 132 11.22 -13.38 15.31
CA ASN A 132 11.56 -12.64 14.09
C ASN A 132 12.77 -13.25 13.36
N ALA A 133 12.54 -14.38 12.68
CA ALA A 133 13.59 -15.19 12.10
C ALA A 133 13.61 -15.12 10.57
N ARG A 134 14.81 -15.06 9.99
CA ARG A 134 14.99 -15.24 8.55
C ARG A 134 14.63 -16.69 8.15
N ILE A 135 13.85 -16.84 7.08
CA ILE A 135 13.40 -18.15 6.53
C ILE A 135 13.89 -18.38 5.09
N THR A 136 14.83 -17.56 4.65
CA THR A 136 15.56 -17.71 3.38
C THR A 136 17.01 -17.99 3.70
N ALA A 137 17.73 -18.70 2.84
CA ALA A 137 19.15 -18.95 3.00
C ALA A 137 19.93 -17.61 3.07
N GLU A 138 21.04 -17.58 3.82
CA GLU A 138 21.78 -16.34 4.12
C GLU A 138 22.29 -15.63 2.87
N GLU A 139 22.72 -16.42 1.88
CA GLU A 139 23.22 -15.99 0.58
C GLU A 139 22.11 -15.59 -0.40
N HIS A 140 20.84 -15.82 -0.08
CA HIS A 140 19.75 -15.35 -0.92
C HIS A 140 19.66 -13.82 -0.88
N TRP A 141 19.61 -13.18 -2.06
CA TRP A 141 19.64 -11.71 -2.20
C TRP A 141 18.50 -10.98 -1.46
N GLN A 142 17.33 -11.61 -1.33
CA GLN A 142 16.16 -11.07 -0.65
C GLN A 142 15.90 -11.80 0.66
N GLU A 143 16.13 -11.09 1.76
CA GLU A 143 15.77 -11.60 3.07
C GLU A 143 14.25 -11.66 3.22
N VAL A 144 13.71 -12.83 3.57
CA VAL A 144 12.32 -13.01 4.00
C VAL A 144 12.32 -13.49 5.44
N ARG A 145 11.51 -12.86 6.29
CA ARG A 145 11.40 -13.17 7.71
C ARG A 145 10.02 -13.73 8.06
N HIS A 146 10.00 -14.73 8.93
CA HIS A 146 8.82 -15.21 9.64
C HIS A 146 8.73 -14.45 10.97
N VAL A 147 7.76 -13.56 11.04
CA VAL A 147 7.48 -12.75 12.23
C VAL A 147 6.29 -13.37 12.92
N VAL A 148 6.40 -13.64 14.22
CA VAL A 148 5.32 -14.18 15.03
C VAL A 148 4.98 -13.14 16.09
N LEU A 149 3.72 -12.76 16.14
CA LEU A 149 3.17 -11.78 17.07
C LEU A 149 2.22 -12.49 18.04
N GLY A 150 2.46 -12.35 19.33
CA GLY A 150 1.55 -12.74 20.39
C GLY A 150 0.54 -11.61 20.61
N VAL A 151 -0.74 -11.95 20.59
CA VAL A 151 -1.85 -11.03 20.84
C VAL A 151 -2.77 -11.63 21.90
N ASP A 152 -3.64 -10.81 22.48
CA ASP A 152 -4.74 -11.32 23.29
C ASP A 152 -5.55 -12.35 22.47
N GLY A 153 -5.85 -13.51 23.05
CA GLY A 153 -6.59 -14.60 22.41
C GLY A 153 -7.99 -14.18 21.94
N ALA A 154 -8.56 -13.12 22.53
CA ALA A 154 -9.83 -12.53 22.10
C ALA A 154 -9.76 -11.82 20.72
N VAL A 155 -8.55 -11.57 20.19
CA VAL A 155 -8.37 -10.98 18.85
C VAL A 155 -8.57 -12.07 17.79
N GLU A 156 -9.84 -12.27 17.42
CA GLU A 156 -10.21 -13.20 16.36
C GLU A 156 -9.91 -12.62 14.98
N TYR A 157 -9.40 -13.47 14.09
CA TYR A 157 -9.19 -13.15 12.68
C TYR A 157 -9.40 -14.40 11.83
N ARG A 158 -9.61 -14.21 10.53
CA ARG A 158 -9.89 -15.28 9.57
C ARG A 158 -8.79 -15.40 8.52
N PRO A 159 -8.65 -16.56 7.86
CA PRO A 159 -7.80 -16.65 6.68
C PRO A 159 -8.12 -15.58 5.65
N GLY A 160 -7.05 -14.96 5.15
CA GLY A 160 -7.11 -13.81 4.23
C GLY A 160 -7.11 -12.44 4.93
N ASP A 161 -7.36 -12.36 6.23
CA ASP A 161 -7.25 -11.10 6.98
C ASP A 161 -5.80 -10.59 7.00
N ARG A 162 -5.65 -9.29 7.31
CA ARG A 162 -4.38 -8.57 7.19
C ARG A 162 -4.07 -7.85 8.49
N VAL A 163 -2.79 -7.81 8.84
CA VAL A 163 -2.27 -6.94 9.91
C VAL A 163 -1.75 -5.64 9.32
N VAL A 164 -2.01 -4.53 9.99
CA VAL A 164 -1.38 -3.24 9.73
C VAL A 164 -0.28 -3.03 10.77
N LEU A 165 0.94 -2.89 10.28
CA LEU A 165 2.09 -2.49 11.08
C LEU A 165 2.34 -0.98 10.93
N TYR A 166 2.63 -0.32 12.04
CA TYR A 166 2.95 1.10 12.10
C TYR A 166 4.43 1.25 12.42
N PRO A 167 5.28 1.53 11.42
CA PRO A 167 6.71 1.50 11.63
C PRO A 167 7.20 2.76 12.35
N LYS A 168 8.47 2.74 12.74
CA LYS A 168 9.17 3.91 13.26
C LYS A 168 10.29 4.32 12.32
N ASN A 169 10.52 5.62 12.18
CA ASN A 169 11.71 6.12 11.51
C ASN A 169 12.95 5.80 12.36
N PRO A 170 14.12 5.57 11.74
CA PRO A 170 15.33 5.31 12.49
C PRO A 170 15.81 6.56 13.25
N GLU A 171 16.28 6.37 14.48
CA GLU A 171 16.67 7.47 15.39
C GLU A 171 17.75 8.39 14.82
N ARG A 172 18.71 7.82 14.07
CA ARG A 172 19.77 8.60 13.42
C ARG A 172 19.18 9.60 12.42
N GLU A 173 18.34 9.13 11.51
CA GLU A 173 17.70 9.97 10.50
C GLU A 173 16.77 11.02 11.13
N VAL A 174 16.10 10.69 12.25
CA VAL A 174 15.32 11.67 13.04
C VAL A 174 16.22 12.77 13.60
N SER A 175 17.36 12.40 14.18
CA SER A 175 18.30 13.36 14.77
C SER A 175 18.88 14.29 13.71
N VAL A 176 19.27 13.76 12.55
CA VAL A 176 19.77 14.57 11.42
C VAL A 176 18.71 15.55 10.93
N LEU A 177 17.44 15.13 10.82
CA LEU A 177 16.36 16.05 10.45
C LEU A 177 16.23 17.19 11.46
N LEU A 178 16.17 16.87 12.76
CA LEU A 178 16.02 17.86 13.82
C LEU A 178 17.19 18.85 13.85
N GLU A 179 18.41 18.40 13.56
CA GLU A 179 19.59 19.25 13.41
C GLU A 179 19.47 20.18 12.19
N CYS A 180 19.13 19.65 11.01
CA CYS A 180 18.97 20.44 9.79
C CYS A 180 17.91 21.55 9.94
N MET A 181 16.86 21.28 10.70
CA MET A 181 15.75 22.21 10.94
C MET A 181 16.00 23.19 12.12
N GLY A 182 17.14 23.08 12.82
CA GLY A 182 17.40 23.89 14.01
C GLY A 182 16.50 23.57 15.21
N TRP A 183 15.89 22.38 15.23
CA TRP A 183 14.92 21.95 16.24
C TRP A 183 15.52 21.06 17.33
N ALA A 184 16.80 20.72 17.26
CA ALA A 184 17.46 19.83 18.22
C ALA A 184 17.27 20.27 19.69
N GLY A 185 17.34 21.59 19.97
CA GLY A 185 17.19 22.13 21.32
C GLY A 185 15.78 22.04 21.91
N ILE A 186 14.75 21.89 21.07
CA ILE A 186 13.34 21.76 21.48
C ILE A 186 12.75 20.38 21.16
N ALA A 187 13.60 19.43 20.74
CA ALA A 187 13.16 18.13 20.20
C ALA A 187 12.30 17.33 21.18
N ASP A 188 12.64 17.41 22.47
CA ASP A 188 12.01 16.68 23.57
C ASP A 188 11.13 17.58 24.45
N ALA A 189 11.00 18.86 24.09
CA ALA A 189 10.10 19.77 24.78
C ALA A 189 8.63 19.41 24.48
N PRO A 190 7.72 19.49 25.47
CA PRO A 190 6.30 19.26 25.23
C PRO A 190 5.74 20.27 24.23
N LEU A 191 5.02 19.77 23.23
CA LEU A 191 4.29 20.52 22.23
C LEU A 191 2.80 20.42 22.48
N SER A 192 2.08 21.53 22.31
CA SER A 192 0.63 21.55 22.12
C SER A 192 0.29 21.79 20.66
N ILE A 193 -0.58 20.96 20.10
CA ILE A 193 -0.98 21.03 18.69
C ILE A 193 -2.49 21.20 18.64
N ILE A 194 -2.93 22.20 17.86
CA ILE A 194 -4.34 22.53 17.66
C ILE A 194 -4.63 22.48 16.16
N SER A 195 -5.55 21.60 15.76
CA SER A 195 -6.04 21.57 14.37
C SER A 195 -6.92 22.78 14.10
N ARG A 196 -6.58 23.57 13.08
CA ARG A 196 -7.42 24.69 12.62
C ARG A 196 -8.55 24.18 11.71
N GLU A 197 -8.37 23.00 11.12
CA GLU A 197 -9.40 22.31 10.33
C GLU A 197 -10.26 21.42 11.23
N ARG A 198 -11.59 21.59 11.18
CA ARG A 198 -12.55 20.85 12.01
C ARG A 198 -12.72 19.38 11.60
N GLN A 199 -12.29 18.97 10.40
CA GLN A 199 -12.38 17.59 9.90
C GLN A 199 -11.27 17.35 8.85
N GLY A 200 -10.28 16.52 9.16
CA GLY A 200 -9.20 16.18 8.23
C GLY A 200 -8.68 14.75 8.43
N GLU A 201 -7.87 14.25 7.47
CA GLU A 201 -7.19 12.93 7.51
C GLU A 201 -6.35 12.72 8.79
N TRP A 202 -6.07 13.82 9.49
CA TRP A 202 -5.41 13.89 10.79
C TRP A 202 -6.38 13.67 11.94
N GLY A 203 -7.18 12.59 11.90
CA GLY A 203 -7.91 12.02 13.05
C GLY A 203 -6.96 11.48 14.15
N VAL A 204 -5.83 12.16 14.30
CA VAL A 204 -4.66 11.92 15.13
C VAL A 204 -4.88 12.52 16.53
N TRP A 205 -5.73 13.54 16.59
CA TRP A 205 -6.06 14.31 17.78
C TRP A 205 -7.40 13.82 18.32
N GLY A 206 -7.52 13.68 19.64
CA GLY A 206 -8.73 13.18 20.29
C GLY A 206 -9.96 14.07 20.03
N GLU A 207 -11.09 13.74 20.67
CA GLU A 207 -12.26 14.61 20.66
C GLU A 207 -11.86 16.00 21.18
N GLY A 208 -11.80 17.00 20.27
CA GLY A 208 -11.34 18.36 20.58
C GLY A 208 -10.27 18.92 19.63
N GLY A 209 -9.59 18.09 18.81
CA GLY A 209 -8.59 18.58 17.86
C GLY A 209 -7.28 19.06 18.50
N GLU A 210 -7.11 18.80 19.80
CA GLU A 210 -5.92 19.11 20.57
C GLU A 210 -5.07 17.86 20.82
N GLY A 211 -3.76 18.01 20.82
CA GLY A 211 -2.85 16.96 21.28
C GLY A 211 -1.57 17.48 21.89
N ARG A 212 -0.95 16.60 22.68
CA ARG A 212 0.33 16.84 23.34
C ARG A 212 1.35 15.80 22.89
N THR A 213 2.56 16.22 22.54
CA THR A 213 3.63 15.35 22.03
C THR A 213 5.00 16.02 22.10
N THR A 214 6.03 15.47 21.47
CA THR A 214 7.32 16.11 21.22
C THR A 214 7.68 16.03 19.74
N LEU A 215 8.59 16.88 19.24
CA LEU A 215 9.07 16.77 17.86
C LEU A 215 9.72 15.41 17.60
N ARG A 216 10.49 14.90 18.58
CA ARG A 216 11.13 13.60 18.46
C ARG A 216 10.10 12.50 18.27
N HIS A 217 9.02 12.50 19.06
CA HIS A 217 7.95 11.52 18.89
C HIS A 217 7.24 11.65 17.54
N LEU A 218 6.90 12.88 17.12
CA LEU A 218 6.27 13.13 15.81
C LEU A 218 7.08 12.58 14.64
N PHE A 219 8.38 12.88 14.59
CA PHE A 219 9.23 12.40 13.52
C PHE A 219 9.65 10.95 13.68
N THR A 220 9.53 10.35 14.86
CA THR A 220 9.79 8.92 15.05
C THR A 220 8.60 8.08 14.58
N GLU A 221 7.36 8.48 14.92
CA GLU A 221 6.19 7.58 14.80
C GLU A 221 5.05 8.13 13.91
N VAL A 222 4.95 9.44 13.73
CA VAL A 222 3.76 10.07 13.12
C VAL A 222 4.01 10.53 11.69
N LEU A 223 5.18 11.10 11.38
CA LEU A 223 5.50 11.76 10.11
C LEU A 223 6.49 10.95 9.27
N ASP A 224 6.33 10.97 7.94
CA ASP A 224 7.13 10.19 6.98
C ASP A 224 8.03 11.09 6.12
N PHE A 225 9.12 11.56 6.74
CA PHE A 225 10.18 12.32 6.08
C PHE A 225 11.19 11.44 5.32
N MET A 226 11.03 10.12 5.35
CA MET A 226 11.81 9.16 4.58
C MET A 226 11.17 8.83 3.23
N SER A 227 9.96 9.33 2.98
CA SER A 227 9.25 9.20 1.71
C SER A 227 9.81 10.11 0.63
N VAL A 228 9.50 9.78 -0.64
CA VAL A 228 9.82 10.66 -1.77
C VAL A 228 8.89 11.87 -1.73
N PRO A 229 9.41 13.11 -1.76
CA PRO A 229 8.59 14.32 -1.66
C PRO A 229 7.59 14.42 -2.81
N ARG A 230 6.41 14.94 -2.48
CA ARG A 230 5.35 15.28 -3.45
C ARG A 230 5.55 16.70 -3.96
N ARG A 231 4.78 17.10 -4.98
CA ARG A 231 4.80 18.47 -5.52
C ARG A 231 4.55 19.50 -4.42
N THR A 232 3.53 19.28 -3.60
CA THR A 232 3.17 20.14 -2.46
C THR A 232 4.30 20.38 -1.46
N PHE A 233 5.20 19.42 -1.27
CA PHE A 233 6.38 19.61 -0.42
C PHE A 233 7.30 20.70 -0.98
N PHE A 234 7.52 20.72 -2.30
CA PHE A 234 8.34 21.74 -2.95
C PHE A 234 7.65 23.10 -2.98
N GLU A 235 6.32 23.14 -3.16
CA GLU A 235 5.51 24.36 -3.05
C GLU A 235 5.78 25.06 -1.71
N PHE A 236 5.63 24.35 -0.59
CA PHE A 236 5.92 24.90 0.74
C PHE A 236 7.40 25.29 0.91
N LEU A 237 8.33 24.44 0.46
CA LEU A 237 9.76 24.69 0.65
C LEU A 237 10.24 25.98 -0.04
N ALA A 238 9.57 26.38 -1.12
CA ALA A 238 9.86 27.64 -1.83
C ALA A 238 9.64 28.88 -0.96
N HIS A 239 8.73 28.82 0.02
CA HIS A 239 8.44 29.91 0.97
C HIS A 239 9.37 29.92 2.18
N PHE A 240 10.05 28.81 2.45
CA PHE A 240 10.79 28.60 3.69
C PHE A 240 12.31 28.65 3.50
N THR A 241 12.78 29.08 2.34
CA THR A 241 14.21 29.30 2.07
C THR A 241 14.48 30.77 1.77
N GLU A 242 15.57 31.30 2.31
CA GLU A 242 16.05 32.66 1.99
C GLU A 242 16.85 32.70 0.69
N ASN A 243 17.28 31.54 0.18
CA ASN A 243 18.04 31.47 -1.07
C ASN A 243 17.10 31.56 -2.27
N ARG A 244 17.15 32.69 -2.97
CA ARG A 244 16.33 32.97 -4.14
C ARG A 244 16.45 31.90 -5.24
N ALA A 245 17.66 31.40 -5.52
CA ALA A 245 17.87 30.38 -6.54
C ALA A 245 17.25 29.03 -6.15
N PHE A 246 17.24 28.72 -4.85
CA PHE A 246 16.55 27.52 -4.34
C PHE A 246 15.04 27.68 -4.46
N ALA A 247 14.49 28.82 -4.02
CA ALA A 247 13.07 29.11 -4.16
C ALA A 247 12.59 29.04 -5.61
N GLU A 248 13.32 29.64 -6.55
CA GLU A 248 13.01 29.58 -8.00
C GLU A 248 13.03 28.14 -8.53
N LYS A 249 14.00 27.32 -8.10
CA LYS A 249 14.05 25.90 -8.49
C LYS A 249 12.89 25.08 -7.92
N MET A 250 12.47 25.37 -6.68
CA MET A 250 11.29 24.72 -6.08
C MET A 250 10.01 25.09 -6.81
N ARG A 251 9.83 26.38 -7.14
CA ARG A 251 8.69 26.84 -7.96
C ARG A 251 8.69 26.18 -9.32
N HIS A 252 9.86 26.08 -9.97
CA HIS A 252 10.01 25.38 -11.26
C HIS A 252 9.49 23.93 -11.16
N PHE A 253 9.87 23.17 -10.13
CA PHE A 253 9.37 21.80 -9.93
C PHE A 253 7.85 21.69 -9.79
N CYS A 254 7.17 22.79 -9.46
CA CYS A 254 5.72 22.84 -9.31
C CYS A 254 4.99 23.21 -10.60
N THR A 255 5.71 23.71 -11.62
CA THR A 255 5.13 23.99 -12.95
C THR A 255 4.94 22.71 -13.76
N GLN A 256 4.13 22.81 -14.82
CA GLN A 256 3.94 21.72 -15.78
C GLN A 256 5.25 21.33 -16.48
N GLU A 257 6.09 22.32 -16.83
CA GLU A 257 7.37 22.11 -17.50
C GLU A 257 8.39 21.43 -16.58
N GLY A 258 8.42 21.82 -15.30
CA GLY A 258 9.36 21.27 -14.33
C GLY A 258 8.98 19.91 -13.73
N GLN A 259 7.84 19.32 -14.09
CA GLN A 259 7.44 17.99 -13.60
C GLN A 259 8.44 16.89 -14.00
N GLU A 260 8.99 16.95 -15.22
CA GLU A 260 10.01 15.98 -15.65
C GLU A 260 11.32 16.15 -14.85
N ASP A 261 11.67 17.39 -14.53
CA ASP A 261 12.85 17.72 -13.73
C ASP A 261 12.68 17.31 -12.28
N MET A 262 11.50 17.57 -11.68
CA MET A 262 11.14 17.11 -10.33
C MET A 262 11.20 15.58 -10.26
N TYR A 263 10.69 14.88 -11.27
CA TYR A 263 10.77 13.42 -11.33
C TYR A 263 12.21 12.93 -11.50
N SER A 264 13.00 13.56 -12.37
CA SER A 264 14.41 13.20 -12.57
C SER A 264 15.24 13.46 -11.32
N TYR A 265 14.93 14.55 -10.61
CA TYR A 265 15.51 14.91 -9.33
C TYR A 265 15.04 13.94 -8.24
N ALA A 266 13.78 13.90 -7.83
CA ALA A 266 13.35 13.13 -6.66
C ALA A 266 12.79 11.73 -6.99
N GLY A 267 11.90 11.64 -7.98
CA GLY A 267 11.10 10.43 -8.26
C GLY A 267 11.90 9.24 -8.80
N TRP A 268 12.76 9.47 -9.79
CA TRP A 268 13.59 8.45 -10.43
C TRP A 268 14.65 7.86 -9.48
N PRO A 269 15.49 8.67 -8.80
CA PRO A 269 16.46 8.16 -7.86
C PRO A 269 15.87 7.76 -6.51
N ARG A 270 14.58 8.04 -6.26
CA ARG A 270 13.93 7.87 -4.94
C ARG A 270 14.62 8.71 -3.85
N ARG A 271 14.87 9.99 -4.14
CA ARG A 271 15.40 10.94 -3.15
C ARG A 271 14.34 11.16 -2.07
N THR A 272 14.75 11.13 -0.81
CA THR A 272 13.86 11.29 0.36
C THR A 272 13.69 12.77 0.72
N ILE A 273 12.66 13.11 1.49
CA ILE A 273 12.46 14.46 2.02
C ILE A 273 13.71 14.92 2.81
N LEU A 274 14.28 14.06 3.65
CA LEU A 274 15.52 14.38 4.40
C LEU A 274 16.65 14.85 3.47
N GLU A 275 16.90 14.09 2.40
CA GLU A 275 17.97 14.42 1.46
C GLU A 275 17.69 15.70 0.69
N VAL A 276 16.42 16.01 0.38
CA VAL A 276 16.08 17.29 -0.23
C VAL A 276 16.32 18.44 0.75
N ILE A 277 15.97 18.28 2.03
CA ILE A 277 16.28 19.30 3.05
C ILE A 277 17.79 19.51 3.15
N GLN A 278 18.60 18.44 3.08
CA GLN A 278 20.07 18.53 3.08
C GLN A 278 20.62 19.20 1.82
N ASP A 279 20.11 18.84 0.63
CA ASP A 279 20.54 19.40 -0.65
C ASP A 279 20.26 20.91 -0.76
N PHE A 280 19.25 21.42 -0.03
CA PHE A 280 18.81 22.82 -0.05
C PHE A 280 18.96 23.54 1.29
N TRP A 281 19.76 23.00 2.20
CA TRP A 281 20.00 23.58 3.52
C TRP A 281 20.72 24.95 3.40
N PRO A 282 20.32 25.99 4.17
CA PRO A 282 19.24 26.01 5.16
C PRO A 282 17.83 26.26 4.60
N VAL A 283 16.85 25.60 5.23
CA VAL A 283 15.42 25.83 5.06
C VAL A 283 14.78 25.91 6.44
N ASN A 284 13.94 26.92 6.66
CA ASN A 284 13.32 27.23 7.95
C ASN A 284 11.81 27.02 7.86
N VAL A 285 11.35 25.78 8.03
CA VAL A 285 9.91 25.49 8.11
C VAL A 285 9.40 25.94 9.49
N PRO A 286 8.36 26.79 9.57
CA PRO A 286 7.76 27.14 10.85
C PRO A 286 7.02 25.93 11.46
N LEU A 287 6.99 25.83 12.79
CA LEU A 287 6.37 24.68 13.49
C LEU A 287 4.91 24.44 13.10
N ASP A 288 4.15 25.53 12.86
CA ASP A 288 2.75 25.46 12.44
C ASP A 288 2.54 24.68 11.12
N TYR A 289 3.53 24.69 10.22
CA TYR A 289 3.47 24.03 8.91
C TYR A 289 4.00 22.59 8.90
N ILE A 290 4.36 22.02 10.06
CA ILE A 290 4.94 20.66 10.13
C ILE A 290 4.04 19.62 9.43
N PHE A 291 2.73 19.69 9.65
CA PHE A 291 1.78 18.73 9.07
C PHE A 291 1.43 19.02 7.60
N ASP A 292 1.71 20.23 7.13
CA ASP A 292 1.51 20.64 5.74
C ASP A 292 2.69 20.18 4.86
N VAL A 293 3.90 20.27 5.41
CA VAL A 293 5.15 19.89 4.73
C VAL A 293 5.39 18.38 4.82
N PHE A 294 5.26 17.78 6.00
CA PHE A 294 5.62 16.38 6.21
C PHE A 294 4.39 15.46 6.18
N PRO A 295 4.36 14.45 5.29
CA PRO A 295 3.21 13.57 5.17
C PRO A 295 3.08 12.63 6.38
N VAL A 296 1.85 12.21 6.71
CA VAL A 296 1.61 11.21 7.77
C VAL A 296 2.21 9.85 7.40
N MET A 297 2.85 9.19 8.36
CA MET A 297 3.36 7.84 8.23
C MET A 297 2.27 6.79 8.16
N ARG A 298 2.01 6.28 6.96
CA ARG A 298 0.95 5.27 6.73
C ARG A 298 1.30 3.92 7.36
N GLY A 299 0.30 3.22 7.89
CA GLY A 299 0.44 1.81 8.26
C GLY A 299 0.63 0.92 7.02
N ARG A 300 1.43 -0.14 7.13
CA ARG A 300 1.72 -1.09 6.04
C ARG A 300 1.01 -2.41 6.32
N LYS A 301 0.28 -2.90 5.31
CA LYS A 301 -0.58 -4.08 5.42
C LYS A 301 0.21 -5.34 5.04
N PHE A 302 0.08 -6.40 5.84
CA PHE A 302 0.65 -7.71 5.60
C PHE A 302 -0.44 -8.77 5.74
N SER A 303 -0.52 -9.70 4.79
CA SER A 303 -1.46 -10.82 4.87
C SER A 303 -1.05 -11.76 6.00
N ILE A 304 -2.02 -12.17 6.81
CA ILE A 304 -1.77 -13.09 7.93
C ILE A 304 -1.46 -14.48 7.39
N ALA A 305 -0.43 -15.11 7.96
CA ALA A 305 0.13 -16.39 7.55
C ALA A 305 -0.22 -17.57 8.49
N SER A 306 -0.97 -17.34 9.57
CA SER A 306 -1.45 -18.38 10.48
C SER A 306 -2.97 -18.47 10.48
N SER A 307 -3.55 -19.61 10.85
CA SER A 307 -4.99 -19.69 11.22
C SER A 307 -5.16 -19.42 12.72
N TRP A 308 -6.13 -18.58 13.07
CA TRP A 308 -6.53 -18.33 14.46
C TRP A 308 -7.06 -19.61 15.13
N ARG A 309 -7.82 -20.44 14.41
CA ARG A 309 -8.36 -21.71 14.94
C ARG A 309 -7.27 -22.70 15.36
N VAL A 310 -6.14 -22.66 14.65
CA VAL A 310 -4.97 -23.52 14.94
C VAL A 310 -4.04 -22.86 15.96
N ASN A 311 -3.94 -21.53 15.96
CA ASN A 311 -2.99 -20.77 16.76
C ASN A 311 -3.68 -19.58 17.47
N PRO A 312 -4.59 -19.83 18.43
CA PRO A 312 -5.25 -18.74 19.14
C PRO A 312 -4.23 -17.87 19.89
N GLY A 313 -4.41 -16.55 19.86
CA GLY A 313 -3.48 -15.59 20.47
C GLY A 313 -2.16 -15.38 19.70
N ARG A 314 -2.03 -15.91 18.47
CA ARG A 314 -0.80 -15.84 17.69
C ARG A 314 -1.04 -15.49 16.22
N ILE A 315 -0.41 -14.42 15.75
CA ILE A 315 -0.43 -14.00 14.35
C ILE A 315 0.95 -14.19 13.71
N ASP A 316 1.01 -14.97 12.63
CA ASP A 316 2.21 -15.14 11.82
C ASP A 316 2.19 -14.20 10.62
N LEU A 317 3.33 -13.62 10.28
CA LEU A 317 3.55 -12.82 9.07
C LEU A 317 4.76 -13.35 8.30
N CYS A 318 4.71 -13.24 6.98
CA CYS A 318 5.84 -13.53 6.09
C CYS A 318 6.25 -12.24 5.37
N VAL A 319 7.39 -11.67 5.80
CA VAL A 319 7.79 -10.31 5.45
C VAL A 319 9.06 -10.33 4.61
N ALA A 320 8.96 -9.95 3.34
CA ALA A 320 10.13 -9.72 2.48
C ALA A 320 10.75 -8.35 2.76
N ILE A 321 12.02 -8.32 3.14
CA ILE A 321 12.75 -7.09 3.43
C ILE A 321 13.01 -6.33 2.13
N VAL A 322 12.59 -5.06 2.10
CA VAL A 322 12.77 -4.21 0.92
C VAL A 322 14.12 -3.52 1.03
N LYS A 323 15.06 -3.96 0.21
CA LYS A 323 16.39 -3.37 0.06
C LYS A 323 16.75 -3.29 -1.42
N TYR A 324 17.09 -2.11 -1.92
CA TYR A 324 17.46 -1.91 -3.32
C TYR A 324 18.53 -0.82 -3.48
N LYS A 325 19.30 -0.88 -4.57
CA LYS A 325 20.25 0.18 -4.91
C LYS A 325 19.57 1.22 -5.80
N THR A 326 19.87 2.49 -5.57
CA THR A 326 19.47 3.57 -6.47
C THR A 326 20.67 4.11 -7.23
N VAL A 327 20.39 4.94 -8.23
CA VAL A 327 21.40 5.66 -9.02
C VAL A 327 22.24 6.62 -8.17
N LEU A 328 21.75 7.02 -6.99
CA LEU A 328 22.50 7.78 -5.98
C LEU A 328 23.53 6.92 -5.22
N ARG A 329 23.85 5.71 -5.73
CA ARG A 329 24.83 4.73 -5.24
C ARG A 329 24.61 4.20 -3.81
N GLY A 330 23.69 4.78 -3.04
CA GLY A 330 23.25 4.30 -1.73
C GLY A 330 22.23 3.15 -1.79
N PHE A 331 22.22 2.31 -0.75
CA PHE A 331 21.12 1.37 -0.51
C PHE A 331 19.91 2.10 0.05
N ARG A 332 18.73 1.81 -0.50
CA ARG A 332 17.44 2.21 0.04
C ARG A 332 16.78 1.05 0.73
N TYR A 333 16.03 1.38 1.78
CA TYR A 333 15.27 0.44 2.55
C TYR A 333 13.81 0.87 2.62
N GLY A 334 12.89 -0.09 2.63
CA GLY A 334 11.51 0.22 2.99
C GLY A 334 11.43 0.56 4.49
N VAL A 335 10.80 1.68 4.84
CA VAL A 335 10.67 2.12 6.25
C VAL A 335 10.11 1.00 7.13
N CYS A 336 9.00 0.40 6.71
CA CYS A 336 8.36 -0.65 7.51
C CYS A 336 9.17 -1.94 7.61
N THR A 337 9.76 -2.40 6.51
CA THR A 337 10.47 -3.68 6.52
C THR A 337 11.83 -3.57 7.19
N ARG A 338 12.52 -2.41 7.09
CA ARG A 338 13.69 -2.09 7.91
C ARG A 338 13.35 -2.07 9.39
N TRP A 339 12.26 -1.41 9.77
CA TRP A 339 11.78 -1.42 11.16
C TRP A 339 11.50 -2.84 11.64
N VAL A 340 10.81 -3.66 10.85
CA VAL A 340 10.59 -5.09 11.17
C VAL A 340 11.91 -5.84 11.35
N SER A 341 12.94 -5.60 10.52
CA SER A 341 14.21 -6.33 10.63
C SER A 341 14.98 -6.08 11.93
N VAL A 342 14.70 -4.98 12.63
CA VAL A 342 15.34 -4.63 13.91
C VAL A 342 14.47 -4.95 15.13
N LEU A 343 13.24 -5.45 14.93
CA LEU A 343 12.39 -5.89 16.03
C LEU A 343 12.99 -7.12 16.72
N SER A 344 13.23 -6.99 18.01
CA SER A 344 13.72 -8.07 18.87
C SER A 344 12.55 -8.80 19.53
N GLU A 345 12.77 -10.07 19.88
CA GLU A 345 11.80 -10.84 20.65
C GLU A 345 11.55 -10.17 22.02
N GLY A 346 10.30 -10.17 22.45
CA GLY A 346 9.85 -9.51 23.66
C GLY A 346 9.35 -8.07 23.48
N MET A 347 9.69 -7.39 22.39
CA MET A 347 9.22 -6.02 22.13
C MET A 347 7.69 -5.96 21.95
N GLU A 348 7.07 -4.91 22.47
CA GLU A 348 5.65 -4.62 22.25
C GLU A 348 5.47 -3.62 21.10
N ILE A 349 4.47 -3.88 20.25
CA ILE A 349 4.10 -3.04 19.12
C ILE A 349 2.58 -2.89 19.04
N GLY A 350 2.11 -1.76 18.52
CA GLY A 350 0.71 -1.56 18.17
C GLY A 350 0.41 -2.07 16.77
N ILE A 351 -0.66 -2.84 16.62
CA ILE A 351 -1.15 -3.34 15.33
C ILE A 351 -2.65 -3.14 15.18
N ASP A 352 -3.12 -3.11 13.93
CA ASP A 352 -4.54 -3.22 13.61
C ASP A 352 -4.78 -4.50 12.80
N VAL A 353 -5.86 -5.21 13.09
CA VAL A 353 -6.32 -6.33 12.26
C VAL A 353 -7.44 -5.82 11.35
N LEU A 354 -7.27 -6.03 10.05
CA LEU A 354 -8.22 -5.60 9.04
C LEU A 354 -8.77 -6.79 8.26
N PRO A 355 -10.07 -6.75 7.91
CA PRO A 355 -10.66 -7.78 7.09
C PRO A 355 -9.98 -7.92 5.72
N GLY A 356 -9.83 -9.17 5.30
CA GLY A 356 -9.26 -9.62 4.04
C GLY A 356 -10.21 -9.68 2.86
N VAL A 357 -9.65 -9.97 1.69
CA VAL A 357 -10.39 -10.27 0.45
C VAL A 357 -10.43 -11.77 0.13
N LEU A 358 -9.45 -12.56 0.58
CA LEU A 358 -9.44 -14.04 0.41
C LEU A 358 -10.29 -14.75 1.47
N ARG A 359 -11.54 -14.32 1.65
CA ARG A 359 -12.42 -14.94 2.63
C ARG A 359 -12.87 -16.30 2.14
N LYS A 360 -12.78 -17.31 3.00
CA LYS A 360 -13.38 -18.63 2.78
C LYS A 360 -14.86 -18.48 2.40
N THR A 361 -15.25 -19.01 1.24
CA THR A 361 -16.64 -19.19 0.83
C THR A 361 -16.98 -20.68 0.81
N GLY A 362 -18.14 -21.04 1.37
CA GLY A 362 -18.64 -22.41 1.33
C GLY A 362 -18.03 -23.39 2.33
N SER A 363 -18.33 -24.67 2.12
CA SER A 363 -17.91 -25.79 2.99
C SER A 363 -16.40 -26.03 2.89
N PRO A 364 -15.72 -26.41 4.00
CA PRO A 364 -14.31 -26.84 3.95
C PRO A 364 -14.09 -28.07 3.05
N MET A 365 -15.14 -28.82 2.73
CA MET A 365 -15.06 -29.97 1.83
C MET A 365 -15.01 -29.59 0.35
N VAL A 366 -15.31 -28.34 0.00
CA VAL A 366 -15.14 -27.86 -1.38
C VAL A 366 -13.64 -27.86 -1.70
N PRO A 367 -13.19 -28.51 -2.78
CA PRO A 367 -11.78 -28.54 -3.17
C PRO A 367 -11.24 -27.16 -3.50
N ILE A 368 -9.97 -26.92 -3.19
CA ILE A 368 -9.32 -25.64 -3.50
C ILE A 368 -8.02 -25.82 -4.27
N VAL A 369 -7.81 -24.89 -5.20
CA VAL A 369 -6.52 -24.69 -5.88
C VAL A 369 -5.97 -23.34 -5.43
N LEU A 370 -4.77 -23.34 -4.86
CA LEU A 370 -4.10 -22.16 -4.36
C LEU A 370 -2.86 -21.88 -5.20
N VAL A 371 -2.68 -20.64 -5.64
CA VAL A 371 -1.52 -20.20 -6.43
C VAL A 371 -0.87 -19.02 -5.72
N GLY A 372 0.34 -19.22 -5.20
CA GLY A 372 1.00 -18.22 -4.37
C GLY A 372 2.52 -18.26 -4.45
N PRO A 373 3.14 -17.62 -5.46
CA PRO A 373 4.59 -17.51 -5.53
C PRO A 373 5.14 -16.55 -4.46
N GLY A 374 6.29 -16.91 -3.87
CA GLY A 374 7.00 -16.14 -2.85
C GLY A 374 6.12 -15.81 -1.64
N THR A 375 6.14 -14.56 -1.19
CA THR A 375 5.31 -14.08 -0.06
C THR A 375 3.79 -14.15 -0.33
N GLY A 376 3.38 -14.42 -1.58
CA GLY A 376 1.99 -14.76 -1.93
C GLY A 376 1.45 -15.97 -1.18
N VAL A 377 2.33 -16.83 -0.65
CA VAL A 377 1.91 -18.00 0.13
C VAL A 377 1.30 -17.64 1.49
N SER A 378 1.48 -16.41 1.99
CA SER A 378 1.05 -16.01 3.35
C SER A 378 -0.43 -16.28 3.63
N PRO A 379 -1.40 -15.66 2.94
CA PRO A 379 -2.81 -15.93 3.23
C PRO A 379 -3.23 -17.37 2.89
N LEU A 380 -2.52 -18.01 1.95
CA LEU A 380 -2.77 -19.39 1.53
C LEU A 380 -2.39 -20.38 2.63
N ARG A 381 -1.27 -20.12 3.33
CA ARG A 381 -0.86 -20.87 4.53
C ARG A 381 -1.92 -20.83 5.62
N SER A 382 -2.44 -19.64 5.92
CA SER A 382 -3.52 -19.46 6.89
C SER A 382 -4.75 -20.31 6.51
N LEU A 383 -5.14 -20.28 5.24
CA LEU A 383 -6.30 -21.03 4.73
C LEU A 383 -6.08 -22.55 4.78
N ILE A 384 -4.90 -23.04 4.38
CA ILE A 384 -4.55 -24.46 4.42
C ILE A 384 -4.57 -24.97 5.87
N GLN A 385 -3.96 -24.24 6.81
CA GLN A 385 -3.98 -24.59 8.23
C GLN A 385 -5.40 -24.76 8.76
N GLU A 386 -6.27 -23.78 8.48
CA GLU A 386 -7.66 -23.82 8.94
C GLU A 386 -8.42 -24.99 8.33
N ARG A 387 -8.25 -25.24 7.03
CA ARG A 387 -8.94 -26.33 6.35
C ARG A 387 -8.51 -27.71 6.83
N ILE A 388 -7.22 -27.89 7.09
CA ILE A 388 -6.69 -29.13 7.67
C ILE A 388 -7.26 -29.35 9.07
N PHE A 389 -7.34 -28.30 9.88
CA PHE A 389 -7.96 -28.35 11.20
C PHE A 389 -9.45 -28.74 11.14
N GLU A 390 -10.16 -28.31 10.09
CA GLU A 390 -11.55 -28.69 9.82
C GLU A 390 -11.71 -30.06 9.11
N GLY A 391 -10.62 -30.80 8.92
CA GLY A 391 -10.62 -32.16 8.36
C GLY A 391 -10.59 -32.26 6.84
N SER A 392 -10.35 -31.15 6.12
CA SER A 392 -10.29 -31.14 4.66
C SER A 392 -8.93 -31.60 4.13
N LYS A 393 -8.96 -32.45 3.08
CA LYS A 393 -7.76 -33.00 2.43
C LYS A 393 -7.56 -32.51 0.99
N ASP A 394 -8.61 -31.99 0.36
CA ASP A 394 -8.60 -31.54 -1.03
C ASP A 394 -8.01 -30.13 -1.18
N ASN A 395 -6.70 -30.04 -0.97
CA ASN A 395 -5.91 -28.82 -1.09
C ASN A 395 -4.80 -29.01 -2.12
N VAL A 396 -4.77 -28.18 -3.17
CA VAL A 396 -3.68 -28.18 -4.18
C VAL A 396 -2.97 -26.83 -4.14
N LEU A 397 -1.70 -26.80 -3.76
CA LEU A 397 -0.89 -25.59 -3.72
C LEU A 397 0.14 -25.57 -4.87
N PHE A 398 0.02 -24.58 -5.75
CA PHE A 398 1.04 -24.18 -6.69
C PHE A 398 1.92 -23.09 -6.06
N PHE A 399 3.10 -23.49 -5.59
CA PHE A 399 4.08 -22.60 -4.99
C PHE A 399 5.22 -22.29 -5.97
N GLY A 400 5.70 -21.05 -6.00
CA GLY A 400 6.80 -20.65 -6.87
C GLY A 400 7.86 -19.84 -6.14
N CYS A 401 9.13 -20.17 -6.35
CA CYS A 401 10.27 -19.41 -5.83
C CYS A 401 11.46 -19.46 -6.81
N ARG A 402 12.60 -18.86 -6.44
CA ARG A 402 13.78 -18.89 -7.30
C ARG A 402 14.47 -20.25 -7.24
N SER A 403 14.76 -20.73 -6.04
CA SER A 403 15.53 -21.93 -5.83
C SER A 403 15.03 -22.72 -4.63
N LYS A 404 14.96 -24.04 -4.80
CA LYS A 404 14.50 -24.99 -3.78
C LYS A 404 15.25 -24.87 -2.45
N ASP A 405 16.54 -24.57 -2.51
CA ASP A 405 17.39 -24.56 -1.31
C ASP A 405 17.56 -23.16 -0.71
N LYS A 406 17.04 -22.11 -1.37
CA LYS A 406 17.29 -20.71 -0.95
C LYS A 406 16.05 -19.96 -0.48
N ASP A 407 14.93 -20.11 -1.16
CA ASP A 407 13.71 -19.33 -0.90
C ASP A 407 12.42 -20.16 -0.95
N PHE A 408 12.51 -21.46 -0.62
CA PHE A 408 11.37 -22.34 -0.43
C PHE A 408 10.70 -22.12 0.94
N LEU A 409 9.92 -21.04 1.02
CA LEU A 409 9.25 -20.60 2.25
C LEU A 409 8.35 -21.69 2.84
N PHE A 410 8.50 -21.95 4.14
CA PHE A 410 7.74 -22.94 4.92
C PHE A 410 7.84 -24.40 4.42
N ARG A 411 8.94 -24.77 3.75
CA ARG A 411 9.19 -26.10 3.18
C ARG A 411 8.78 -27.25 4.11
N ASP A 412 9.26 -27.27 5.35
CA ASP A 412 9.06 -28.42 6.25
C ASP A 412 7.58 -28.63 6.60
N GLU A 413 6.82 -27.55 6.75
CA GLU A 413 5.38 -27.60 6.99
C GLU A 413 4.63 -28.17 5.78
N TRP A 414 4.99 -27.73 4.57
CA TRP A 414 4.39 -28.27 3.35
C TRP A 414 4.67 -29.76 3.18
N MET A 415 5.92 -30.18 3.42
CA MET A 415 6.28 -31.59 3.35
C MET A 415 5.48 -32.42 4.36
N GLY A 416 5.30 -31.91 5.58
CA GLY A 416 4.45 -32.54 6.60
C GLY A 416 3.01 -32.74 6.12
N TYR A 417 2.39 -31.72 5.52
CA TYR A 417 1.04 -31.82 4.98
C TYR A 417 0.93 -32.76 3.77
N CYS A 418 1.96 -32.85 2.94
CA CYS A 418 2.00 -33.83 1.86
C CYS A 418 2.07 -35.26 2.40
N SER A 419 2.94 -35.52 3.37
CA SER A 419 3.09 -36.85 3.99
C SER A 419 1.81 -37.33 4.68
N SER A 420 1.01 -36.43 5.24
CA SER A 420 -0.27 -36.77 5.86
C SER A 420 -1.46 -36.83 4.87
N GLY A 421 -1.21 -36.64 3.56
CA GLY A 421 -2.24 -36.64 2.53
C GLY A 421 -3.20 -35.46 2.59
N ASN A 422 -2.80 -34.36 3.22
CA ASN A 422 -3.62 -33.15 3.40
C ASN A 422 -3.35 -32.06 2.34
N LEU A 423 -2.25 -32.17 1.61
CA LEU A 423 -1.81 -31.19 0.62
C LEU A 423 -1.16 -31.87 -0.59
N ILE A 424 -1.59 -31.48 -1.79
CA ILE A 424 -0.85 -31.74 -3.02
C ILE A 424 -0.03 -30.49 -3.33
N LEU A 425 1.29 -30.60 -3.22
CA LEU A 425 2.22 -29.49 -3.43
C LEU A 425 2.88 -29.61 -4.81
N LEU A 426 2.73 -28.57 -5.63
CA LEU A 426 3.32 -28.45 -6.96
C LEU A 426 4.20 -27.21 -7.01
N THR A 427 5.51 -27.39 -7.20
CA THR A 427 6.50 -26.32 -7.06
C THR A 427 7.09 -25.88 -8.40
N ALA A 428 7.23 -24.56 -8.58
CA ALA A 428 7.99 -23.96 -9.67
C ALA A 428 9.28 -23.29 -9.14
N PHE A 429 10.43 -23.86 -9.48
CA PHE A 429 11.74 -23.26 -9.19
C PHE A 429 12.26 -22.55 -10.45
N SER A 430 12.31 -21.23 -10.42
CA SER A 430 12.61 -20.44 -11.63
C SER A 430 14.09 -20.33 -11.97
N ARG A 431 15.00 -20.81 -11.10
CA ARG A 431 16.46 -20.65 -11.23
C ARG A 431 17.27 -21.92 -10.95
N ASP A 432 16.62 -23.06 -10.70
CA ASP A 432 17.32 -24.34 -10.47
C ASP A 432 17.73 -25.03 -11.78
N GLN A 433 17.27 -24.52 -12.92
CA GLN A 433 17.59 -24.98 -14.27
C GLN A 433 17.69 -23.80 -15.25
N ASP A 434 18.27 -24.03 -16.43
CA ASP A 434 18.48 -23.00 -17.46
C ASP A 434 17.16 -22.37 -17.93
N GLU A 435 16.13 -23.21 -18.12
CA GLU A 435 14.79 -22.75 -18.51
C GLU A 435 13.99 -22.26 -17.30
N LYS A 436 13.48 -21.03 -17.35
CA LYS A 436 12.70 -20.46 -16.25
C LYS A 436 11.32 -21.10 -16.17
N LYS A 437 11.10 -21.95 -15.16
CA LYS A 437 9.78 -22.49 -14.82
C LYS A 437 9.05 -21.60 -13.80
N TYR A 438 7.80 -21.30 -14.08
CA TYR A 438 6.92 -20.51 -13.23
C TYR A 438 5.62 -21.27 -12.95
N VAL A 439 4.82 -20.77 -12.00
CA VAL A 439 3.60 -21.45 -11.54
C VAL A 439 2.61 -21.73 -12.66
N GLN A 440 2.48 -20.84 -13.65
CA GLN A 440 1.56 -21.06 -14.77
C GLN A 440 1.98 -22.24 -15.66
N HIS A 441 3.28 -22.49 -15.82
CA HIS A 441 3.77 -23.64 -16.58
C HIS A 441 3.44 -24.94 -15.83
N ILE A 442 3.67 -24.96 -14.51
CA ILE A 442 3.34 -26.12 -13.66
C ILE A 442 1.83 -26.38 -13.64
N MET A 443 1.00 -25.33 -13.66
CA MET A 443 -0.46 -25.49 -13.77
C MET A 443 -0.86 -26.16 -15.09
N GLU A 444 -0.24 -25.80 -16.22
CA GLU A 444 -0.52 -26.41 -17.52
C GLU A 444 0.03 -27.84 -17.64
N GLU A 445 1.21 -28.11 -17.07
CA GLU A 445 1.78 -29.47 -16.95
C GLU A 445 0.84 -30.38 -16.17
N HIS A 446 0.23 -29.86 -15.10
CA HIS A 446 -0.75 -30.55 -14.26
C HIS A 446 -2.20 -30.14 -14.60
N SER A 447 -2.52 -29.92 -15.87
CA SER A 447 -3.83 -29.43 -16.34
C SER A 447 -5.01 -30.28 -15.85
N LYS A 448 -4.86 -31.61 -15.83
CA LYS A 448 -5.91 -32.56 -15.42
C LYS A 448 -6.40 -32.33 -13.99
N ILE A 449 -5.49 -32.14 -13.02
CA ILE A 449 -5.87 -31.91 -11.61
C ILE A 449 -6.52 -30.54 -11.44
N VAL A 450 -6.02 -29.52 -12.14
CA VAL A 450 -6.61 -28.17 -12.11
C VAL A 450 -8.03 -28.19 -12.68
N TYR A 451 -8.23 -28.84 -13.82
CA TYR A 451 -9.55 -28.99 -14.44
C TYR A 451 -10.52 -29.76 -13.55
N ASP A 452 -10.10 -30.90 -13.01
CA ASP A 452 -10.93 -31.70 -12.10
C ASP A 452 -11.37 -30.92 -10.87
N TYR A 453 -10.43 -30.26 -10.19
CA TYR A 453 -10.73 -29.51 -8.97
C TYR A 453 -11.63 -28.30 -9.24
N LEU A 454 -11.34 -27.51 -10.26
CA LEU A 454 -12.02 -26.22 -10.47
C LEU A 454 -13.30 -26.34 -11.30
N TYR A 455 -13.34 -27.24 -12.27
CA TYR A 455 -14.49 -27.42 -13.16
C TYR A 455 -15.37 -28.60 -12.71
N ASN A 456 -14.86 -29.84 -12.68
CA ASN A 456 -15.69 -31.01 -12.36
C ASN A 456 -16.24 -30.95 -10.93
N LYS A 457 -15.40 -30.62 -9.95
CA LYS A 457 -15.76 -30.56 -8.53
C LYS A 457 -16.26 -29.19 -8.07
N GLN A 458 -16.39 -28.23 -8.99
CA GLN A 458 -16.82 -26.86 -8.69
C GLN A 458 -16.01 -26.18 -7.57
N GLY A 459 -14.71 -26.46 -7.50
CA GLY A 459 -13.80 -25.90 -6.50
C GLY A 459 -13.53 -24.40 -6.66
N ILE A 460 -12.67 -23.91 -5.77
CA ILE A 460 -12.33 -22.49 -5.66
C ILE A 460 -10.84 -22.27 -5.97
N LEU A 461 -10.55 -21.28 -6.81
CA LEU A 461 -9.20 -20.82 -7.13
C LEU A 461 -8.84 -19.59 -6.28
N TYR A 462 -7.80 -19.72 -5.46
CA TYR A 462 -7.20 -18.62 -4.68
C TYR A 462 -5.87 -18.20 -5.31
N LEU A 463 -5.73 -16.92 -5.60
CA LEU A 463 -4.52 -16.34 -6.18
C LEU A 463 -3.96 -15.25 -5.27
N SER A 464 -2.67 -15.36 -4.91
CA SER A 464 -2.03 -14.34 -4.09
C SER A 464 -0.59 -14.04 -4.49
N GLY A 465 -0.16 -12.78 -4.37
CA GLY A 465 1.22 -12.36 -4.61
C GLY A 465 1.36 -11.09 -5.45
N ASN A 466 2.41 -11.03 -6.28
CA ASN A 466 2.76 -9.83 -7.04
C ASN A 466 1.68 -9.47 -8.09
N SER A 467 1.21 -8.23 -8.09
CA SER A 467 0.10 -7.78 -8.97
C SER A 467 0.49 -7.46 -10.42
N ARG A 468 1.78 -7.47 -10.78
CA ARG A 468 2.23 -6.96 -12.09
C ARG A 468 1.82 -7.83 -13.27
N PHE A 469 2.34 -9.05 -13.33
CA PHE A 469 2.15 -9.95 -14.48
C PHE A 469 1.53 -11.29 -14.07
N MET A 470 1.82 -11.73 -12.84
CA MET A 470 1.43 -13.04 -12.33
C MET A 470 -0.09 -13.32 -12.47
N PRO A 471 -1.01 -12.37 -12.18
CA PRO A 471 -2.43 -12.67 -12.27
C PRO A 471 -2.93 -12.90 -13.69
N GLU A 472 -2.43 -12.13 -14.67
CA GLU A 472 -2.81 -12.27 -16.06
C GLU A 472 -2.33 -13.60 -16.64
N VAL A 473 -1.08 -13.99 -16.35
CA VAL A 473 -0.53 -15.27 -16.85
C VAL A 473 -1.19 -16.48 -16.21
N VAL A 474 -1.59 -16.40 -14.93
CA VAL A 474 -2.35 -17.49 -14.26
C VAL A 474 -3.75 -17.61 -14.84
N LYS A 475 -4.43 -16.48 -15.12
CA LYS A 475 -5.73 -16.50 -15.82
C LYS A 475 -5.59 -17.13 -17.19
N GLN A 476 -4.57 -16.74 -17.97
CA GLN A 476 -4.35 -17.31 -19.29
C GLN A 476 -4.09 -18.82 -19.24
N ALA A 477 -3.25 -19.28 -18.31
CA ALA A 477 -3.02 -20.72 -18.12
C ALA A 477 -4.31 -21.47 -17.77
N PHE A 478 -5.16 -20.89 -16.91
CA PHE A 478 -6.45 -21.51 -16.61
C PHE A 478 -7.39 -21.58 -17.83
N LEU A 479 -7.42 -20.55 -18.68
CA LEU A 479 -8.16 -20.60 -19.94
C LEU A 479 -7.62 -21.72 -20.85
N ASN A 480 -6.30 -21.84 -20.98
CA ASN A 480 -5.66 -22.90 -21.77
C ASN A 480 -6.04 -24.30 -21.25
N ILE A 481 -6.11 -24.48 -19.92
CA ILE A 481 -6.52 -25.73 -19.28
C ILE A 481 -7.99 -26.06 -19.60
N LEU A 482 -8.90 -25.09 -19.55
CA LEU A 482 -10.32 -25.29 -19.91
C LEU A 482 -10.47 -25.72 -21.38
N MET A 483 -9.68 -25.12 -22.28
CA MET A 483 -9.67 -25.49 -23.69
C MET A 483 -9.12 -26.90 -23.91
N LYS A 484 -7.99 -27.23 -23.25
CA LYS A 484 -7.30 -28.51 -23.40
C LYS A 484 -8.07 -29.69 -22.82
N GLU A 485 -8.53 -29.58 -21.58
CA GLU A 485 -9.14 -30.70 -20.85
C GLU A 485 -10.68 -30.74 -21.01
N GLY A 486 -11.30 -29.57 -21.24
CA GLY A 486 -12.76 -29.46 -21.37
C GLY A 486 -13.28 -29.36 -22.80
N ASN A 487 -12.39 -29.29 -23.80
CA ASN A 487 -12.74 -29.00 -25.20
C ASN A 487 -13.54 -27.70 -25.37
N PHE A 488 -13.32 -26.72 -24.50
CA PHE A 488 -13.98 -25.43 -24.59
C PHE A 488 -13.37 -24.60 -25.72
N THR A 489 -14.19 -23.77 -26.36
CA THR A 489 -13.68 -22.64 -27.14
C THR A 489 -13.08 -21.59 -26.21
N PHE A 490 -12.28 -20.67 -26.77
CA PHE A 490 -11.72 -19.56 -26.00
C PHE A 490 -12.81 -18.69 -25.34
N GLU A 491 -13.91 -18.43 -26.05
CA GLU A 491 -15.02 -17.63 -25.52
C GLU A 491 -15.82 -18.37 -24.43
N GLN A 492 -16.00 -19.69 -24.56
CA GLN A 492 -16.58 -20.51 -23.50
C GLN A 492 -15.69 -20.51 -22.25
N SER A 493 -14.37 -20.59 -22.43
CA SER A 493 -13.39 -20.55 -21.34
C SER A 493 -13.44 -19.22 -20.58
N LYS A 494 -13.50 -18.10 -21.31
CA LYS A 494 -13.70 -16.76 -20.71
C LYS A 494 -15.01 -16.65 -19.95
N ALA A 495 -16.11 -17.12 -20.55
CA ALA A 495 -17.43 -17.08 -19.90
C ALA A 495 -17.44 -17.90 -18.60
N CYS A 496 -16.78 -19.07 -18.59
CA CYS A 496 -16.60 -19.89 -17.40
C CYS A 496 -15.82 -19.15 -16.30
N LEU A 497 -14.66 -18.56 -16.63
CA LEU A 497 -13.86 -17.80 -15.68
C LEU A 497 -14.65 -16.59 -15.12
N LEU A 498 -15.37 -15.87 -15.96
CA LEU A 498 -16.24 -14.76 -15.53
C LEU A 498 -17.36 -15.23 -14.59
N ALA A 499 -17.94 -16.40 -14.84
CA ALA A 499 -18.91 -17.01 -13.95
C ALA A 499 -18.29 -17.41 -12.60
N MET A 500 -17.07 -17.93 -12.60
CA MET A 500 -16.32 -18.23 -11.38
C MET A 500 -16.01 -16.96 -10.57
N GLU A 501 -15.59 -15.88 -11.22
CA GLU A 501 -15.36 -14.58 -10.56
C GLU A 501 -16.66 -14.02 -9.94
N LYS A 502 -17.77 -14.05 -10.68
CA LYS A 502 -19.08 -13.59 -10.17
C LYS A 502 -19.62 -14.47 -9.05
N GLY A 503 -19.40 -15.78 -9.13
CA GLY A 503 -19.83 -16.76 -8.14
C GLY A 503 -18.91 -16.90 -6.93
N GLY A 504 -17.83 -16.10 -6.83
CA GLY A 504 -16.89 -16.18 -5.72
C GLY A 504 -16.05 -17.46 -5.68
N ARG A 505 -15.91 -18.15 -6.82
CA ARG A 505 -15.03 -19.33 -7.01
C ARG A 505 -13.65 -18.97 -7.57
N TYR A 506 -13.40 -17.69 -7.85
CA TYR A 506 -12.09 -17.14 -8.16
C TYR A 506 -11.83 -15.93 -7.27
N MET A 507 -10.81 -16.01 -6.42
CA MET A 507 -10.43 -14.95 -5.49
C MET A 507 -8.98 -14.53 -5.71
N GLN A 508 -8.74 -13.22 -5.68
CA GLN A 508 -7.42 -12.65 -5.93
C GLN A 508 -7.07 -11.61 -4.87
N GLU A 509 -5.89 -11.76 -4.27
CA GLU A 509 -5.27 -10.76 -3.40
C GLU A 509 -3.84 -10.49 -3.86
N THR A 510 -3.64 -9.36 -4.54
CA THR A 510 -2.35 -9.02 -5.13
C THR A 510 -1.87 -7.62 -4.77
N TRP A 511 -0.55 -7.45 -4.67
CA TRP A 511 0.10 -6.19 -4.28
C TRP A 511 1.39 -5.93 -5.07
N SER A 512 1.88 -4.69 -5.03
CA SER A 512 3.00 -4.20 -5.86
C SER A 512 4.24 -3.82 -5.07
#